data_AF-A0A838HFN4-F1
#
_entry.id   AF-A0A838HFN4-F1
#
_cell.length_a   1.000
_cell.length_b   1.000
_cell.length_c   1.000
_cell.angle_alpha   90.00
_cell.angle_beta   90.00
_cell.angle_gamma   90.00
#
_symmetry.space_group_name_H-M   'P 1'
#
loop_
_entity.id
_entity.type
_entity.pdbx_description
1 polymer ?
#
loop_
_entity_poly.entity_id
_entity_poly.type
_entity_poly.pdbx_seq_one_letter_code
_entity_poly.pdbx_strand_id
1 'polypeptide(L)'
;MPAESRKTFQPAIGRRLADRIEAGKDAIVNAWAGAVRHDPLIPSSERLDQAALVDHIPKILRELCHQLRGTSHAAAVPAIREDARTHGALRFLQGYDLAEVMREFAHLRLVLLDTVIGQSRGEGAGGDELSALVRTITRTADESGLSTILTYVSRAESATEQGVELSRRHREITDREILDRNLLLQQELLEQERSRVEALESAAIAKDEFLAMLSHELRTPLTPILAWITILERNSAPDTVQNAVATIGRNGRVLAQLIDDLLDVSRMVAGKLDLSRDLHDAGAVVRAAVETVLPQGTAKGVTVAIDDGQDPLPVLGDPTRLQQVIWNLLSNAVKFSPPGGEVRVRTALVNGEVLVTVADDGVGIAPGFLPHVFGRFRQQDESSTRGHGGLGLGLAIAQAITQAHGGRLTAYSEGEGHGSTFELALPCASDAWP
;
A
#
# COMPACT_ATOMS: atom_id res chain seq x y z
N MET A 1 1.35 -37.30 -19.21
CA MET A 1 0.86 -36.79 -17.92
C MET A 1 2.03 -36.87 -16.94
N PRO A 2 2.83 -35.81 -16.79
CA PRO A 2 3.97 -35.85 -15.89
C PRO A 2 3.50 -35.71 -14.45
N ALA A 3 4.13 -36.50 -13.59
CA ALA A 3 3.89 -36.58 -12.15
C ALA A 3 4.06 -35.21 -11.48
N GLU A 4 2.98 -34.65 -10.96
CA GLU A 4 3.01 -33.52 -10.02
C GLU A 4 3.75 -33.94 -8.74
N SER A 5 4.99 -33.47 -8.63
CA SER A 5 5.52 -32.79 -7.45
C SER A 5 4.94 -33.24 -6.09
N ARG A 6 5.39 -34.39 -5.59
CA ARG A 6 5.56 -34.61 -4.15
C ARG A 6 6.57 -33.58 -3.62
N LYS A 7 6.14 -32.35 -3.34
CA LYS A 7 6.92 -31.38 -2.55
C LYS A 7 7.01 -31.96 -1.13
N THR A 8 8.18 -32.48 -0.79
CA THR A 8 8.53 -33.08 0.50
C THR A 8 8.28 -32.08 1.62
N PHE A 9 7.52 -32.50 2.64
CA PHE A 9 7.27 -31.77 3.88
C PHE A 9 8.60 -31.23 4.45
N GLN A 10 8.76 -29.90 4.53
CA GLN A 10 9.97 -29.30 5.09
C GLN A 10 9.88 -29.34 6.63
N PRO A 11 10.78 -30.04 7.33
CA PRO A 11 10.73 -30.20 8.78
C PRO A 11 10.76 -28.89 9.58
N ALA A 12 11.31 -27.81 8.99
CA ALA A 12 11.35 -26.49 9.59
C ALA A 12 9.97 -25.83 9.71
N ILE A 13 9.10 -26.02 8.71
CA ILE A 13 7.73 -25.46 8.70
C ILE A 13 6.88 -26.13 9.80
N GLY A 14 7.00 -27.45 9.92
CA GLY A 14 6.29 -28.22 10.95
C GLY A 14 6.64 -27.80 12.38
N ARG A 15 7.93 -27.56 12.67
CA ARG A 15 8.35 -27.09 14.01
C ARG A 15 7.79 -25.70 14.35
N ARG A 16 7.90 -24.74 13.43
CA ARG A 16 7.34 -23.38 13.63
C ARG A 16 5.84 -23.42 13.91
N LEU A 17 5.11 -24.25 13.18
CA LEU A 17 3.67 -24.42 13.39
C LEU A 17 3.36 -25.00 14.77
N ALA A 18 4.09 -26.03 15.18
CA ALA A 18 3.92 -26.62 16.50
C ALA A 18 4.23 -25.64 17.63
N ASP A 19 5.25 -24.80 17.50
CA ASP A 19 5.58 -23.77 18.49
C ASP A 19 4.46 -22.74 18.63
N ARG A 20 3.80 -22.40 17.52
CA ARG A 20 2.69 -21.42 17.50
C ARG A 20 1.39 -21.96 18.08
N ILE A 21 1.05 -23.20 17.75
CA ILE A 21 -0.12 -23.87 18.34
C ILE A 21 0.10 -24.04 19.85
N GLU A 22 1.32 -24.36 20.29
CA GLU A 22 1.64 -24.45 21.71
C GLU A 22 1.55 -23.09 22.40
N ALA A 23 2.08 -22.02 21.80
CA ALA A 23 2.03 -20.67 22.35
C ALA A 23 0.60 -20.09 22.43
N GLY A 24 -0.28 -20.46 21.48
CA GLY A 24 -1.67 -20.00 21.41
C GLY A 24 -2.70 -20.96 22.02
N LYS A 25 -2.26 -22.04 22.68
CA LYS A 25 -3.11 -23.18 23.04
C LYS A 25 -4.36 -22.80 23.82
N ASP A 26 -4.24 -21.99 24.86
CA ASP A 26 -5.39 -21.61 25.70
C ASP A 26 -6.38 -20.73 24.94
N ALA A 27 -5.89 -19.84 24.06
CA ALA A 27 -6.74 -19.03 23.19
C ALA A 27 -7.48 -19.90 22.17
N ILE A 28 -6.80 -20.87 21.57
CA ILE A 28 -7.40 -21.84 20.63
C ILE A 28 -8.51 -22.65 21.33
N VAL A 29 -8.24 -23.18 22.51
CA VAL A 29 -9.23 -23.97 23.28
C VAL A 29 -10.45 -23.13 23.64
N ASN A 30 -10.25 -21.89 24.08
CA ASN A 30 -11.35 -20.99 24.46
C ASN A 30 -12.16 -20.55 23.24
N ALA A 31 -11.51 -20.20 22.13
CA ALA A 31 -12.19 -19.84 20.89
C ALA A 31 -12.98 -21.01 20.32
N TRP A 32 -12.42 -22.22 20.37
CA TRP A 32 -13.11 -23.45 19.98
C TRP A 32 -14.34 -23.71 20.85
N ALA A 33 -14.20 -23.69 22.18
CA ALA A 33 -15.31 -23.93 23.09
C ALA A 33 -16.42 -22.87 22.92
N GLY A 34 -16.03 -21.61 22.66
CA GLY A 34 -16.95 -20.54 22.31
C GLY A 34 -17.72 -20.82 21.02
N ALA A 35 -17.01 -21.21 19.95
CA ALA A 35 -17.62 -21.53 18.66
C ALA A 35 -18.60 -22.72 18.77
N VAL A 36 -18.24 -23.76 19.51
CA VAL A 36 -19.10 -24.93 19.74
C VAL A 36 -20.36 -24.57 20.52
N ARG A 37 -20.26 -23.74 21.56
CA ARG A 37 -21.43 -23.32 22.36
C ARG A 37 -22.39 -22.40 21.61
N HIS A 38 -21.87 -21.59 20.68
CA HIS A 38 -22.69 -20.67 19.90
C HIS A 38 -23.23 -21.30 18.60
N ASP A 39 -22.85 -22.54 18.29
CA ASP A 39 -23.37 -23.26 17.13
C ASP A 39 -24.76 -23.83 17.45
N PRO A 40 -25.84 -23.30 16.85
CA PRO A 40 -27.20 -23.78 17.09
C PRO A 40 -27.41 -25.22 16.60
N LEU A 41 -26.47 -25.77 15.81
CA LEU A 41 -26.47 -27.16 15.34
C LEU A 41 -25.70 -28.11 16.26
N ILE A 42 -25.24 -27.65 17.42
CA ILE A 42 -24.66 -28.45 18.51
C ILE A 42 -25.41 -28.22 19.84
N PRO A 43 -26.74 -28.42 19.89
CA PRO A 43 -27.53 -28.20 21.10
C PRO A 43 -27.08 -29.07 22.29
N SER A 44 -26.40 -30.20 22.05
CA SER A 44 -25.85 -31.05 23.12
C SER A 44 -24.76 -30.36 23.94
N SER A 45 -24.10 -29.32 23.41
CA SER A 45 -23.03 -28.59 24.10
C SER A 45 -23.50 -27.76 25.29
N GLU A 46 -24.76 -27.31 25.29
CA GLU A 46 -25.34 -26.53 26.40
C GLU A 46 -25.45 -27.33 27.69
N ARG A 47 -25.54 -28.66 27.57
CA ARG A 47 -25.67 -29.59 28.70
C ARG A 47 -24.35 -29.87 29.41
N LEU A 48 -23.22 -29.45 28.84
CA LEU A 48 -21.89 -29.69 29.37
C LEU A 48 -21.30 -28.44 30.01
N ASP A 49 -20.66 -28.62 31.18
CA ASP A 49 -19.80 -27.58 31.74
C ASP A 49 -18.52 -27.40 30.90
N GLN A 50 -17.76 -26.34 31.17
CA GLN A 50 -16.58 -26.00 30.36
C GLN A 50 -15.50 -27.09 30.39
N ALA A 51 -15.33 -27.77 31.52
CA ALA A 51 -14.32 -28.82 31.67
C ALA A 51 -14.71 -30.07 30.87
N ALA A 52 -15.99 -30.46 30.91
CA ALA A 52 -16.55 -31.58 30.16
C ALA A 52 -16.68 -31.30 28.66
N LEU A 53 -16.84 -30.04 28.27
CA LEU A 53 -16.81 -29.63 26.86
C LEU A 53 -15.37 -29.71 26.31
N VAL A 54 -14.39 -29.14 27.01
CA VAL A 54 -12.99 -29.08 26.54
C VAL A 54 -12.28 -30.43 26.61
N ASP A 55 -12.43 -31.17 27.71
CA ASP A 55 -12.06 -32.58 27.84
C ASP A 55 -10.70 -32.96 27.18
N HIS A 56 -10.70 -33.75 26.09
CA HIS A 56 -9.48 -34.25 25.44
C HIS A 56 -8.86 -33.28 24.41
N ILE A 57 -9.51 -32.16 24.09
CA ILE A 57 -9.01 -31.18 23.10
C ILE A 57 -7.59 -30.68 23.41
N PRO A 58 -7.21 -30.33 24.66
CA PRO A 58 -5.85 -29.91 24.97
C PRO A 58 -4.78 -31.00 24.78
N LYS A 59 -5.16 -32.29 24.86
CA LYS A 59 -4.27 -33.42 24.57
C LYS A 59 -4.13 -33.63 23.07
N ILE A 60 -5.24 -33.56 22.32
CA ILE A 60 -5.25 -33.62 20.85
C ILE A 60 -4.35 -32.52 20.25
N LEU A 61 -4.43 -31.29 20.77
CA LEU A 61 -3.56 -30.19 20.32
C LEU A 61 -2.08 -30.45 20.61
N ARG A 62 -1.76 -30.98 21.79
CA ARG A 62 -0.38 -31.33 22.17
C ARG A 62 0.20 -32.37 21.23
N GLU A 63 -0.59 -33.37 20.88
CA GLU A 63 -0.12 -34.47 20.05
C GLU A 63 -0.05 -34.10 18.57
N LEU A 64 -0.92 -33.20 18.12
CA LEU A 64 -0.78 -32.50 16.84
C LEU A 64 0.55 -31.72 16.77
N CYS A 65 0.93 -30.99 17.82
CA CYS A 65 2.24 -30.33 17.91
C CYS A 65 3.40 -31.33 17.81
N HIS A 66 3.30 -32.50 18.46
CA HIS A 66 4.32 -33.55 18.36
C HIS A 66 4.46 -34.09 16.92
N GLN A 67 3.36 -34.38 16.25
CA GLN A 67 3.38 -34.87 14.86
C GLN A 67 3.99 -33.83 13.90
N LEU A 68 3.66 -32.55 14.09
CA LEU A 68 4.22 -31.45 13.31
C LEU A 68 5.73 -31.27 13.51
N ARG A 69 6.27 -31.54 14.70
CA ARG A 69 7.72 -31.48 14.99
C ARG A 69 8.51 -32.62 14.35
N GLY A 70 7.85 -33.65 13.82
CA GLY A 70 8.48 -34.78 13.13
C GLY A 70 9.06 -35.84 14.07
N THR A 71 8.58 -35.94 15.32
CA THR A 71 8.89 -37.10 16.17
C THR A 71 8.29 -38.36 15.53
N SER A 72 9.13 -39.36 15.27
CA SER A 72 8.89 -40.58 14.48
C SER A 72 7.42 -40.94 14.23
N HIS A 73 7.05 -41.01 12.93
CA HIS A 73 5.75 -41.47 12.42
C HIS A 73 5.26 -42.81 13.02
N ALA A 74 6.17 -43.61 13.58
CA ALA A 74 5.88 -44.91 14.17
C ALA A 74 5.21 -44.85 15.56
N ALA A 75 5.30 -43.73 16.30
CA ALA A 75 4.80 -43.63 17.69
C ALA A 75 3.69 -42.58 17.90
N ALA A 76 3.62 -41.52 17.10
CA ALA A 76 2.68 -40.39 17.30
C ALA A 76 1.27 -40.63 16.73
N VAL A 77 1.15 -41.29 15.57
CA VAL A 77 -0.14 -41.58 14.93
C VAL A 77 -1.08 -42.44 15.80
N PRO A 78 -0.60 -43.43 16.57
CA PRO A 78 -1.43 -44.18 17.52
C PRO A 78 -2.00 -43.34 18.69
N ALA A 79 -1.27 -42.33 19.17
CA ALA A 79 -1.64 -41.54 20.36
C ALA A 79 -2.70 -40.48 20.06
N ILE A 80 -2.58 -39.73 18.96
CA ILE A 80 -3.64 -38.81 18.48
C ILE A 80 -4.93 -39.56 18.28
N ARG A 81 -4.82 -40.75 17.67
CA ARG A 81 -5.96 -41.62 17.45
C ARG A 81 -6.60 -41.96 18.79
N GLU A 82 -5.84 -42.39 19.80
CA GLU A 82 -6.40 -42.79 21.09
C GLU A 82 -7.14 -41.67 21.85
N ASP A 83 -6.57 -40.47 21.93
CA ASP A 83 -7.26 -39.33 22.57
C ASP A 83 -8.51 -38.91 21.78
N ALA A 84 -8.45 -38.93 20.45
CA ALA A 84 -9.59 -38.66 19.58
C ALA A 84 -10.69 -39.75 19.71
N ARG A 85 -10.30 -41.03 19.82
CA ARG A 85 -11.23 -42.14 20.07
C ARG A 85 -11.92 -41.97 21.43
N THR A 86 -11.17 -41.61 22.46
CA THR A 86 -11.68 -41.40 23.82
C THR A 86 -12.67 -40.25 23.85
N HIS A 87 -12.36 -39.16 23.14
CA HIS A 87 -13.26 -38.02 23.00
C HIS A 87 -14.58 -38.40 22.30
N GLY A 88 -14.50 -39.11 21.16
CA GLY A 88 -15.70 -39.58 20.45
C GLY A 88 -16.55 -40.56 21.26
N ALA A 89 -15.87 -41.45 22.01
CA ALA A 89 -16.50 -42.36 22.95
C ALA A 89 -17.24 -41.64 24.09
N LEU A 90 -16.68 -40.55 24.60
CA LEU A 90 -17.29 -39.72 25.65
C LEU A 90 -18.51 -38.97 25.10
N ARG A 91 -18.41 -38.38 23.90
CA ARG A 91 -19.52 -37.66 23.25
C ARG A 91 -20.72 -38.55 22.99
N PHE A 92 -20.50 -39.78 22.56
CA PHE A 92 -21.56 -40.78 22.44
C PHE A 92 -22.28 -41.01 23.79
N LEU A 93 -21.53 -41.17 24.89
CA LEU A 93 -22.12 -41.36 26.23
C LEU A 93 -22.84 -40.10 26.74
N GLN A 94 -22.42 -38.92 26.28
CA GLN A 94 -23.04 -37.63 26.60
C GLN A 94 -24.27 -37.33 25.72
N GLY A 95 -24.62 -38.21 24.79
CA GLY A 95 -25.80 -38.10 23.95
C GLY A 95 -25.67 -37.10 22.81
N TYR A 96 -24.45 -36.84 22.34
CA TYR A 96 -24.19 -36.12 21.10
C TYR A 96 -24.54 -37.00 19.90
N ASP A 97 -25.11 -36.39 18.85
CA ASP A 97 -25.17 -37.01 17.54
C ASP A 97 -23.81 -36.93 16.81
N LEU A 98 -23.56 -37.83 15.86
CA LEU A 98 -22.33 -37.84 15.07
C LEU A 98 -22.12 -36.50 14.35
N ALA A 99 -23.20 -35.89 13.88
CA ALA A 99 -23.15 -34.59 13.21
C ALA A 99 -22.64 -33.48 14.13
N GLU A 100 -23.04 -33.51 15.42
CA GLU A 100 -22.55 -32.58 16.44
C GLU A 100 -21.06 -32.80 16.70
N VAL A 101 -20.63 -34.06 16.83
CA VAL A 101 -19.21 -34.41 17.01
C VAL A 101 -18.36 -33.99 15.80
N MET A 102 -18.87 -34.18 14.58
CA MET A 102 -18.17 -33.73 13.37
C MET A 102 -18.06 -32.21 13.29
N ARG A 103 -19.12 -31.47 13.68
CA ARG A 103 -19.09 -30.00 13.75
C ARG A 103 -18.11 -29.49 14.81
N GLU A 104 -18.01 -30.15 15.97
CA GLU A 104 -17.00 -29.81 16.98
C GLU A 104 -15.58 -29.84 16.40
N PHE A 105 -15.22 -30.87 15.63
CA PHE A 105 -13.90 -30.93 14.98
C PHE A 105 -13.75 -29.97 13.80
N ALA A 106 -14.84 -29.65 13.09
CA ALA A 106 -14.82 -28.62 12.06
C ALA A 106 -14.49 -27.24 12.64
N HIS A 107 -15.09 -26.88 13.79
CA HIS A 107 -14.75 -25.66 14.54
C HIS A 107 -13.30 -25.69 15.01
N LEU A 108 -12.79 -26.84 15.48
CA LEU A 108 -11.40 -26.95 15.91
C LEU A 108 -10.44 -26.64 14.76
N ARG A 109 -10.73 -27.18 13.57
CA ARG A 109 -9.93 -26.91 12.37
C ARG A 109 -9.99 -25.44 11.96
N LEU A 110 -11.18 -24.81 12.00
CA LEU A 110 -11.32 -23.40 11.65
C LEU A 110 -10.56 -22.49 12.60
N VAL A 111 -10.65 -22.73 13.91
CA VAL A 111 -9.93 -21.95 14.93
C VAL A 111 -8.41 -22.13 14.79
N LEU A 112 -7.94 -23.34 14.48
CA LEU A 112 -6.52 -23.60 14.21
C LEU A 112 -6.05 -22.85 12.95
N LEU A 113 -6.83 -22.88 11.87
CA LEU A 113 -6.51 -22.16 10.64
C LEU A 113 -6.49 -20.65 10.87
N ASP A 114 -7.47 -20.09 11.58
CA ASP A 114 -7.55 -18.66 11.86
C ASP A 114 -6.38 -18.19 12.72
N THR A 115 -6.05 -18.93 13.79
CA THR A 115 -4.91 -18.63 14.66
C THR A 115 -3.59 -18.64 13.88
N VAL A 116 -3.43 -19.62 12.97
CA VAL A 116 -2.21 -19.77 12.19
C VAL A 116 -2.16 -18.78 11.02
N ILE A 117 -3.28 -18.43 10.39
CA ILE A 117 -3.29 -17.46 9.29
C ILE A 117 -3.13 -16.04 9.83
N GLY A 118 -3.85 -15.68 10.91
CA GLY A 118 -3.80 -14.35 11.52
C GLY A 118 -2.41 -13.96 12.00
N GLN A 119 -1.72 -14.87 12.68
CA GLN A 119 -0.33 -14.65 13.12
C GLN A 119 0.69 -14.69 11.96
N SER A 120 0.46 -15.49 10.90
CA SER A 120 1.36 -15.53 9.73
C SER A 120 1.30 -14.25 8.88
N ARG A 121 0.14 -13.59 8.83
CA ARG A 121 -0.04 -12.32 8.10
C ARG A 121 0.71 -11.15 8.77
N GLY A 122 0.92 -11.19 10.09
CA GLY A 122 1.70 -10.18 10.81
C GLY A 122 3.22 -10.24 10.55
N GLU A 123 3.73 -11.37 10.04
CA GLU A 123 5.17 -11.64 9.91
C GLU A 123 5.64 -11.75 8.44
N GLY A 124 4.75 -11.51 7.46
CA GLY A 124 5.12 -11.46 6.04
C GLY A 124 5.32 -12.83 5.37
N ALA A 125 4.66 -13.89 5.86
CA ALA A 125 4.72 -15.22 5.25
C ALA A 125 4.23 -15.21 3.78
N GLY A 126 4.95 -15.93 2.90
CA GLY A 126 4.61 -16.02 1.47
C GLY A 126 3.45 -16.98 1.16
N GLY A 127 2.81 -16.84 0.00
CA GLY A 127 1.64 -17.63 -0.41
C GLY A 127 1.89 -19.15 -0.42
N ASP A 128 3.08 -19.58 -0.84
CA ASP A 128 3.51 -20.99 -0.83
C ASP A 128 3.61 -21.58 0.58
N GLU A 129 4.04 -20.77 1.57
CA GLU A 129 4.15 -21.16 2.98
C GLU A 129 2.75 -21.31 3.60
N LEU A 130 1.86 -20.34 3.34
CA LEU A 130 0.46 -20.40 3.78
C LEU A 130 -0.26 -21.63 3.19
N SER A 131 -0.06 -21.91 1.91
CA SER A 131 -0.64 -23.06 1.21
C SER A 131 -0.16 -24.41 1.80
N ALA A 132 1.12 -24.51 2.16
CA ALA A 132 1.66 -25.69 2.82
C ALA A 132 1.14 -25.86 4.26
N LEU A 133 0.97 -24.75 4.99
CA LEU A 133 0.41 -24.71 6.34
C LEU A 133 -1.04 -25.19 6.37
N VAL A 134 -1.89 -24.64 5.50
CA VAL A 134 -3.30 -25.05 5.36
C VAL A 134 -3.40 -26.54 5.06
N ARG A 135 -2.65 -27.04 4.06
CA ARG A 135 -2.65 -28.48 3.71
C ARG A 135 -2.27 -29.38 4.89
N THR A 136 -1.30 -28.96 5.70
CA THR A 136 -0.81 -29.76 6.83
C THR A 136 -1.84 -29.79 7.97
N ILE A 137 -2.38 -28.64 8.35
CA ILE A 137 -3.39 -28.53 9.41
C ILE A 137 -4.65 -29.30 9.01
N THR A 138 -5.12 -29.11 7.79
CA THR A 138 -6.30 -29.83 7.27
C THR A 138 -6.08 -31.33 7.32
N ARG A 139 -4.95 -31.84 6.80
CA ARG A 139 -4.65 -33.28 6.82
C ARG A 139 -4.64 -33.86 8.24
N THR A 140 -3.98 -33.19 9.19
CA THR A 140 -3.87 -33.71 10.56
C THR A 140 -5.19 -33.61 11.35
N ALA A 141 -5.95 -32.53 11.14
CA ALA A 141 -7.28 -32.38 11.73
C ALA A 141 -8.25 -33.44 11.18
N ASP A 142 -8.19 -33.73 9.88
CA ASP A 142 -9.02 -34.75 9.24
C ASP A 142 -8.66 -36.16 9.72
N GLU A 143 -7.36 -36.47 9.91
CA GLU A 143 -6.90 -37.74 10.52
C GLU A 143 -7.43 -37.93 11.96
N SER A 144 -7.50 -36.85 12.74
CA SER A 144 -8.02 -36.85 14.12
C SER A 144 -9.54 -36.98 14.15
N GLY A 145 -10.24 -36.24 13.28
CA GLY A 145 -11.69 -36.32 13.10
C GLY A 145 -12.14 -37.72 12.67
N LEU A 146 -11.44 -38.33 11.70
CA LEU A 146 -11.70 -39.71 11.25
C LEU A 146 -11.59 -40.75 12.39
N SER A 147 -10.63 -40.61 13.29
CA SER A 147 -10.46 -41.53 14.43
C SER A 147 -11.61 -41.44 15.44
N THR A 148 -12.05 -40.21 15.73
CA THR A 148 -13.24 -39.94 16.55
C THR A 148 -14.49 -40.55 15.92
N ILE A 149 -14.69 -40.31 14.63
CA ILE A 149 -15.83 -40.80 13.86
C ILE A 149 -15.85 -42.34 13.84
N LEU A 150 -14.73 -43.00 13.57
CA LEU A 150 -14.66 -44.47 13.51
C LEU A 150 -15.02 -45.13 14.85
N THR A 151 -14.66 -44.51 15.98
CA THR A 151 -15.00 -45.05 17.30
C THR A 151 -16.43 -44.76 17.69
N TYR A 152 -16.93 -43.55 17.39
CA TYR A 152 -18.34 -43.22 17.56
C TYR A 152 -19.21 -44.18 16.73
N VAL A 153 -18.90 -44.34 15.45
CA VAL A 153 -19.62 -45.20 14.51
C VAL A 153 -19.55 -46.66 14.95
N SER A 154 -18.38 -47.17 15.37
CA SER A 154 -18.27 -48.54 15.88
C SER A 154 -19.14 -48.78 17.13
N ARG A 155 -19.27 -47.79 18.01
CA ARG A 155 -20.19 -47.88 19.17
C ARG A 155 -21.67 -47.74 18.77
N ALA A 156 -21.99 -46.85 17.85
CA ALA A 156 -23.34 -46.66 17.33
C ALA A 156 -23.83 -47.87 16.51
N GLU A 157 -22.95 -48.50 15.72
CA GLU A 157 -23.19 -49.73 14.95
C GLU A 157 -23.44 -50.94 15.88
N SER A 158 -22.77 -51.00 17.03
CA SER A 158 -23.10 -51.98 18.06
C SER A 158 -24.45 -51.70 18.76
N ALA A 159 -25.07 -50.54 18.49
CA ALA A 159 -26.29 -50.08 19.14
C ALA A 159 -27.55 -49.98 18.25
N THR A 160 -27.50 -49.80 16.90
CA THR A 160 -28.67 -49.95 15.94
C THR A 160 -28.37 -49.61 14.46
N GLU A 161 -29.13 -50.20 13.52
CA GLU A 161 -29.06 -49.96 12.04
C GLU A 161 -29.38 -48.50 11.60
N GLN A 162 -30.23 -47.77 12.33
CA GLN A 162 -30.57 -46.37 12.01
C GLN A 162 -29.38 -45.41 12.16
N GLY A 163 -28.41 -45.73 13.03
CA GLY A 163 -27.19 -44.94 13.19
C GLY A 163 -26.30 -44.95 11.94
N VAL A 164 -26.35 -46.02 11.13
CA VAL A 164 -25.50 -46.21 9.94
C VAL A 164 -25.95 -45.32 8.78
N GLU A 165 -27.27 -45.23 8.53
CA GLU A 165 -27.84 -44.43 7.44
C GLU A 165 -27.72 -42.92 7.69
N LEU A 166 -27.95 -42.47 8.93
CA LEU A 166 -27.74 -41.07 9.34
C LEU A 166 -26.27 -40.66 9.26
N SER A 167 -25.35 -41.58 9.61
CA SER A 167 -23.89 -41.37 9.48
C SER A 167 -23.40 -41.33 8.02
N ARG A 168 -24.14 -41.94 7.09
CA ARG A 168 -23.83 -41.88 5.65
C ARG A 168 -24.25 -40.54 5.05
N ARG A 169 -25.48 -40.08 5.33
CA ARG A 169 -25.99 -38.78 4.83
C ARG A 169 -25.23 -37.58 5.39
N HIS A 170 -24.83 -37.62 6.66
CA HIS A 170 -24.05 -36.52 7.25
C HIS A 170 -22.61 -36.42 6.74
N ARG A 171 -21.98 -37.54 6.33
CA ARG A 171 -20.67 -37.52 5.65
C ARG A 171 -20.73 -36.76 4.32
N GLU A 172 -21.78 -37.00 3.52
CA GLU A 172 -21.93 -36.37 2.20
C GLU A 172 -22.20 -34.86 2.29
N ILE A 173 -22.94 -34.39 3.30
CA ILE A 173 -23.21 -32.95 3.51
C ILE A 173 -21.94 -32.22 3.98
N THR A 174 -21.17 -32.83 4.89
CA THR A 174 -20.02 -32.20 5.52
C THR A 174 -18.81 -32.12 4.58
N ASP A 175 -18.55 -33.17 3.77
CA ASP A 175 -17.47 -33.12 2.77
C ASP A 175 -17.69 -32.01 1.74
N ARG A 176 -18.96 -31.70 1.43
CA ARG A 176 -19.32 -30.62 0.50
C ARG A 176 -19.07 -29.23 1.09
N GLU A 177 -19.50 -28.97 2.33
CA GLU A 177 -19.28 -27.68 2.99
C GLU A 177 -17.79 -27.38 3.22
N ILE A 178 -17.02 -28.42 3.57
CA ILE A 178 -15.57 -28.33 3.74
C ILE A 178 -14.87 -28.05 2.40
N LEU A 179 -15.28 -28.74 1.34
CA LEU A 179 -14.75 -28.52 0.00
C LEU A 179 -15.06 -27.11 -0.50
N ASP A 180 -16.30 -26.65 -0.32
CA ASP A 180 -16.75 -25.31 -0.72
C ASP A 180 -15.98 -24.23 0.04
N ARG A 181 -15.76 -24.39 1.35
CA ARG A 181 -14.98 -23.43 2.15
C ARG A 181 -13.50 -23.42 1.78
N ASN A 182 -12.90 -24.57 1.50
CA ASN A 182 -11.51 -24.64 1.02
C ASN A 182 -11.37 -23.98 -0.36
N LEU A 183 -12.34 -24.18 -1.25
CA LEU A 183 -12.36 -23.56 -2.56
C LEU A 183 -12.44 -22.03 -2.46
N LEU A 184 -13.31 -21.51 -1.58
CA LEU A 184 -13.41 -20.07 -1.31
C LEU A 184 -12.09 -19.48 -0.78
N LEU A 185 -11.45 -20.12 0.20
CA LEU A 185 -10.16 -19.66 0.72
C LEU A 185 -9.06 -19.68 -0.35
N GLN A 186 -9.07 -20.68 -1.23
CA GLN A 186 -8.14 -20.72 -2.36
C GLN A 186 -8.38 -19.57 -3.34
N GLN A 187 -9.64 -19.25 -3.63
CA GLN A 187 -10.00 -18.12 -4.49
C GLN A 187 -9.54 -16.79 -3.89
N GLU A 188 -9.81 -16.54 -2.60
CA GLU A 188 -9.37 -15.33 -1.90
C GLU A 188 -7.84 -15.18 -1.92
N LEU A 189 -7.10 -16.26 -1.68
CA LEU A 189 -5.63 -16.23 -1.73
C LEU A 189 -5.11 -15.94 -3.13
N LEU A 190 -5.69 -16.56 -4.16
CA LEU A 190 -5.32 -16.32 -5.56
C LEU A 190 -5.62 -14.88 -5.98
N GLU A 191 -6.74 -14.30 -5.53
CA GLU A 191 -7.08 -12.90 -5.79
C GLU A 191 -6.10 -11.94 -5.09
N GLN A 192 -5.75 -12.21 -3.82
CA GLN A 192 -4.74 -11.43 -3.10
C GLN A 192 -3.37 -11.50 -3.79
N GLU A 193 -2.96 -12.67 -4.25
CA GLU A 193 -1.69 -12.86 -4.94
C GLU A 193 -1.69 -12.16 -6.30
N ARG A 194 -2.77 -12.27 -7.08
CA ARG A 194 -2.94 -11.54 -8.34
C ARG A 194 -2.86 -10.03 -8.14
N SER A 195 -3.62 -9.48 -7.19
CA SER A 195 -3.59 -8.04 -6.89
C SER A 195 -2.19 -7.56 -6.50
N ARG A 196 -1.45 -8.37 -5.74
CA ARG A 196 -0.07 -8.05 -5.36
C ARG A 196 0.89 -8.10 -6.55
N VAL A 197 0.76 -9.09 -7.43
CA VAL A 197 1.56 -9.18 -8.66
C VAL A 197 1.26 -7.99 -9.57
N GLU A 198 -0.01 -7.67 -9.80
CA GLU A 198 -0.44 -6.51 -10.59
C GLU A 198 0.12 -5.20 -10.03
N ALA A 199 0.11 -5.01 -8.70
CA ALA A 199 0.69 -3.83 -8.07
C ALA A 199 2.21 -3.75 -8.26
N LEU A 200 2.92 -4.88 -8.17
CA LEU A 200 4.37 -4.94 -8.40
C LEU A 200 4.72 -4.69 -9.88
N GLU A 201 3.96 -5.27 -10.81
CA GLU A 201 4.14 -5.05 -12.24
C GLU A 201 3.86 -3.59 -12.61
N SER A 202 2.78 -3.00 -12.10
CA SER A 202 2.49 -1.57 -12.29
C SER A 202 3.60 -0.68 -11.75
N ALA A 203 4.14 -0.98 -10.56
CA ALA A 203 5.27 -0.23 -10.00
C ALA A 203 6.56 -0.41 -10.81
N ALA A 204 6.81 -1.60 -11.35
CA ALA A 204 7.96 -1.86 -12.22
C ALA A 204 7.86 -1.10 -13.54
N ILE A 205 6.70 -1.13 -14.19
CA ILE A 205 6.44 -0.37 -15.42
C ILE A 205 6.62 1.14 -15.17
N ALA A 206 6.02 1.67 -14.10
CA ALA A 206 6.16 3.08 -13.74
C ALA A 206 7.62 3.48 -13.46
N LYS A 207 8.42 2.58 -12.88
CA LYS A 207 9.86 2.80 -12.66
C LYS A 207 10.62 2.84 -13.99
N ASP A 208 10.32 1.94 -14.91
CA ASP A 208 11.02 1.88 -16.20
C ASP A 208 10.65 3.08 -17.09
N GLU A 209 9.37 3.46 -17.14
CA GLU A 209 8.90 4.69 -17.78
C GLU A 209 9.58 5.93 -17.18
N PHE A 210 9.71 5.98 -15.85
CA PHE A 210 10.43 7.05 -15.17
C PHE A 210 11.91 7.11 -15.59
N LEU A 211 12.62 5.98 -15.63
CA LEU A 211 14.03 5.95 -16.03
C LEU A 211 14.22 6.37 -17.50
N ALA A 212 13.29 5.97 -18.38
CA ALA A 212 13.30 6.38 -19.77
C ALA A 212 13.09 7.89 -19.91
N MET A 213 12.08 8.45 -19.23
CA MET A 213 11.79 9.88 -19.24
C MET A 213 12.93 10.69 -18.63
N LEU A 214 13.50 10.26 -17.49
CA LEU A 214 14.67 10.90 -16.88
C LEU A 214 15.85 10.95 -17.85
N SER A 215 16.12 9.84 -18.54
CA SER A 215 17.20 9.77 -19.53
C SER A 215 16.99 10.77 -20.67
N HIS A 216 15.75 10.94 -21.13
CA HIS A 216 15.40 11.91 -22.17
C HIS A 216 15.56 13.37 -21.69
N GLU A 217 15.02 13.68 -20.51
CA GLU A 217 15.05 15.02 -19.95
C GLU A 217 16.47 15.46 -19.54
N LEU A 218 17.35 14.53 -19.17
CA LEU A 218 18.78 14.84 -18.95
C LEU A 218 19.54 15.02 -20.27
N ARG A 219 19.22 14.23 -21.31
CA ARG A 219 19.89 14.31 -22.61
C ARG A 219 19.60 15.62 -23.34
N THR A 220 18.37 16.14 -23.20
CA THR A 220 17.91 17.37 -23.86
C THR A 220 18.80 18.59 -23.55
N PRO A 221 19.09 18.97 -22.28
CA PRO A 221 20.00 20.06 -21.96
C PRO A 221 21.48 19.69 -22.13
N LEU A 222 21.84 18.41 -21.97
CA LEU A 222 23.23 17.95 -22.13
C LEU A 222 23.72 18.05 -23.59
N THR A 223 22.85 17.77 -24.56
CA THR A 223 23.22 17.72 -25.98
C THR A 223 23.71 19.08 -26.52
N PRO A 224 23.01 20.21 -26.29
CA PRO A 224 23.52 21.54 -26.62
C PRO A 224 24.82 21.91 -25.92
N ILE A 225 25.02 21.49 -24.67
CA ILE A 225 26.26 21.76 -23.92
C ILE A 225 27.43 21.10 -24.64
N LEU A 226 27.33 19.81 -24.95
CA LEU A 226 28.37 19.06 -25.64
C LEU A 226 28.62 19.64 -27.04
N ALA A 227 27.57 19.98 -27.78
CA ALA A 227 27.70 20.58 -29.11
C ALA A 227 28.47 21.92 -29.08
N TRP A 228 28.15 22.81 -28.13
CA TRP A 228 28.85 24.09 -28.00
C TRP A 228 30.30 23.92 -27.55
N ILE A 229 30.60 22.95 -26.68
CA ILE A 229 31.99 22.62 -26.32
C ILE A 229 32.77 22.20 -27.58
N THR A 230 32.23 21.31 -28.41
CA THR A 230 32.88 20.90 -29.67
C THR A 230 33.03 22.06 -30.67
N ILE A 231 32.09 23.01 -30.70
CA ILE A 231 32.22 24.22 -31.54
C ILE A 231 33.35 25.12 -31.02
N LEU A 232 33.44 25.33 -29.71
CA LEU A 232 34.47 26.16 -29.08
C LEU A 232 35.88 25.61 -29.25
N GLU A 233 36.04 24.28 -29.31
CA GLU A 233 37.31 23.62 -29.63
C GLU A 233 37.85 23.99 -31.03
N ARG A 234 36.96 24.40 -31.95
CA ARG A 234 37.28 24.72 -33.35
C ARG A 234 37.23 26.21 -33.66
N ASN A 235 36.41 26.98 -32.94
CA ASN A 235 36.19 28.40 -33.17
C ASN A 235 36.01 29.15 -31.84
N SER A 236 37.00 29.97 -31.50
CA SER A 236 37.01 30.81 -30.30
C SER A 236 36.76 32.29 -30.59
N ALA A 237 36.09 32.62 -31.70
CA ALA A 237 35.71 34.01 -31.98
C ALA A 237 34.83 34.58 -30.85
N PRO A 238 34.96 35.87 -30.49
CA PRO A 238 34.26 36.46 -29.34
C PRO A 238 32.74 36.22 -29.33
N ASP A 239 32.06 36.38 -30.46
CA ASP A 239 30.61 36.17 -30.57
C ASP A 239 30.22 34.69 -30.36
N THR A 240 31.05 33.76 -30.86
CA THR A 240 30.87 32.32 -30.66
C THR A 240 31.01 31.97 -29.18
N VAL A 241 32.03 32.54 -28.51
CA VAL A 241 32.26 32.35 -27.07
C VAL A 241 31.07 32.87 -26.27
N GLN A 242 30.57 34.07 -26.59
CA GLN A 242 29.43 34.65 -25.89
C GLN A 242 28.15 33.79 -26.02
N ASN A 243 27.85 33.32 -27.23
CA ASN A 243 26.70 32.45 -27.49
C ASN A 243 26.83 31.08 -26.81
N ALA A 244 28.04 30.51 -26.83
CA ALA A 244 28.32 29.24 -26.16
C ALA A 244 28.16 29.36 -24.65
N VAL A 245 28.75 30.38 -24.02
CA VAL A 245 28.62 30.63 -22.57
C VAL A 245 27.17 30.82 -22.17
N ALA A 246 26.40 31.61 -22.92
CA ALA A 246 24.98 31.81 -22.66
C ALA A 246 24.19 30.50 -22.74
N THR A 247 24.44 29.68 -23.77
CA THR A 247 23.72 28.42 -23.97
C THR A 247 24.12 27.35 -22.96
N ILE A 248 25.42 27.20 -22.68
CA ILE A 248 25.95 26.26 -21.69
C ILE A 248 25.42 26.64 -20.30
N GLY A 249 25.50 27.91 -19.93
CA GLY A 249 25.01 28.39 -18.63
C GLY A 249 23.51 28.17 -18.43
N ARG A 250 22.70 28.41 -19.47
CA ARG A 250 21.25 28.15 -19.42
C ARG A 250 20.95 26.67 -19.23
N ASN A 251 21.55 25.79 -20.03
CA ASN A 251 21.29 24.35 -19.95
C ASN A 251 21.87 23.72 -18.68
N GLY A 252 23.02 24.20 -18.19
CA GLY A 252 23.60 23.76 -16.92
C GLY A 252 22.68 24.05 -15.73
N ARG A 253 22.02 25.22 -15.71
CA ARG A 253 21.00 25.55 -14.71
C ARG A 253 19.78 24.63 -14.77
N VAL A 254 19.31 24.30 -15.98
CA VAL A 254 18.22 23.32 -16.16
C VAL A 254 18.61 21.95 -15.61
N LEU A 255 19.84 21.49 -15.91
CA LEU A 255 20.32 20.19 -15.42
C LEU A 255 20.43 20.16 -13.88
N ALA A 256 20.93 21.23 -13.26
CA ALA A 256 20.99 21.35 -11.81
C ALA A 256 19.59 21.27 -11.18
N GLN A 257 18.62 22.02 -11.72
CA GLN A 257 17.24 21.96 -11.24
C GLN A 257 16.63 20.55 -11.35
N LEU A 258 16.86 19.85 -12.47
CA LEU A 258 16.37 18.46 -12.64
C LEU A 258 16.95 17.51 -11.59
N ILE A 259 18.22 17.69 -11.21
CA ILE A 259 18.87 16.90 -10.18
C ILE A 259 18.28 17.21 -8.81
N ASP A 260 18.08 18.49 -8.49
CA ASP A 260 17.49 18.92 -7.22
C ASP A 260 16.04 18.41 -7.07
N ASP A 261 15.23 18.51 -8.13
CA ASP A 261 13.87 17.98 -8.17
C ASP A 261 13.86 16.45 -7.94
N LEU A 262 14.82 15.72 -8.51
CA LEU A 262 14.94 14.28 -8.31
C LEU A 262 15.31 13.92 -6.87
N LEU A 263 16.21 14.69 -6.25
CA LEU A 263 16.58 14.52 -4.84
C LEU A 263 15.40 14.82 -3.92
N ASP A 264 14.60 15.83 -4.22
CA ASP A 264 13.39 16.16 -3.47
C ASP A 264 12.34 15.05 -3.58
N VAL A 265 12.14 14.47 -4.77
CA VAL A 265 11.28 13.29 -4.94
C VAL A 265 11.77 12.11 -4.11
N SER A 266 13.08 11.84 -4.10
CA SER A 266 13.66 10.77 -3.29
C SER A 266 13.40 10.98 -1.79
N ARG A 267 13.63 12.20 -1.29
CA ARG A 267 13.36 12.58 0.12
C ARG A 267 11.89 12.49 0.46
N MET A 268 11.00 12.92 -0.45
CA MET A 268 9.57 12.83 -0.30
C MET A 268 9.10 11.36 -0.22
N VAL A 269 9.57 10.49 -1.12
CA VAL A 269 9.23 9.05 -1.08
C VAL A 269 9.71 8.39 0.22
N ALA A 270 10.85 8.84 0.74
CA ALA A 270 11.38 8.37 2.02
C ALA A 270 10.70 8.98 3.26
N GLY A 271 9.80 9.97 3.10
CA GLY A 271 9.19 10.71 4.21
C GLY A 271 10.18 11.59 4.99
N LYS A 272 11.30 11.99 4.39
CA LYS A 272 12.44 12.68 5.03
C LYS A 272 12.63 14.11 4.53
N LEU A 273 11.55 14.81 4.23
CA LEU A 273 11.63 16.21 3.81
C LEU A 273 11.90 17.08 5.05
N ASP A 274 13.18 17.30 5.35
CA ASP A 274 13.62 18.08 6.50
C ASP A 274 13.42 19.57 6.21
N LEU A 275 12.77 20.28 7.13
CA LEU A 275 12.41 21.69 6.97
C LEU A 275 13.10 22.52 8.04
N SER A 276 13.85 23.52 7.61
CA SER A 276 14.41 24.51 8.53
C SER A 276 13.39 25.62 8.75
N ARG A 277 12.46 25.40 9.69
CA ARG A 277 11.34 26.32 9.93
C ARG A 277 11.77 27.52 10.77
N ASP A 278 11.50 28.70 10.25
CA ASP A 278 11.63 29.98 10.96
C ASP A 278 10.45 30.88 10.57
N LEU A 279 10.31 32.02 11.25
CA LEU A 279 9.20 32.92 11.06
C LEU A 279 9.48 33.91 9.94
N HIS A 280 8.60 33.96 8.94
CA HIS A 280 8.80 34.77 7.74
C HIS A 280 7.53 35.49 7.30
N ASP A 281 7.72 36.64 6.64
CA ASP A 281 6.65 37.31 5.89
C ASP A 281 6.46 36.58 4.55
N ALA A 282 5.28 35.99 4.35
CA ALA A 282 4.94 35.33 3.10
C ALA A 282 5.01 36.29 1.90
N GLY A 283 4.69 37.58 2.10
CA GLY A 283 4.84 38.60 1.06
C GLY A 283 6.28 38.73 0.57
N ALA A 284 7.26 38.71 1.49
CA ALA A 284 8.68 38.75 1.14
C ALA A 284 9.11 37.51 0.34
N VAL A 285 8.64 36.32 0.71
CA VAL A 285 8.93 35.07 -0.04
C VAL A 285 8.33 35.13 -1.45
N VAL A 286 7.11 35.65 -1.58
CA VAL A 286 6.44 35.84 -2.89
C VAL A 286 7.22 36.81 -3.76
N ARG A 287 7.63 37.97 -3.24
CA ARG A 287 8.43 38.95 -3.99
C ARG A 287 9.74 38.34 -4.49
N ALA A 288 10.44 37.60 -3.64
CA ALA A 288 11.67 36.89 -4.03
C ALA A 288 11.42 35.84 -5.14
N ALA A 289 10.33 35.09 -5.08
CA ALA A 289 9.97 34.15 -6.13
C ALA A 289 9.65 34.86 -7.46
N VAL A 290 8.90 35.96 -7.42
CA VAL A 290 8.55 36.73 -8.63
C VAL A 290 9.79 37.31 -9.30
N GLU A 291 10.73 37.88 -8.54
CA GLU A 291 11.99 38.40 -9.07
C GLU A 291 12.76 37.37 -9.90
N THR A 292 12.74 36.09 -9.50
CA THR A 292 13.41 35.02 -10.25
C THR A 292 12.72 34.66 -11.57
N VAL A 293 11.41 34.92 -11.70
CA VAL A 293 10.60 34.57 -12.88
C VAL A 293 10.46 35.73 -13.88
N LEU A 294 10.61 36.99 -13.42
CA LEU A 294 10.50 38.18 -14.26
C LEU A 294 11.30 38.12 -15.58
N PRO A 295 12.55 37.63 -15.61
CA PRO A 295 13.30 37.51 -16.87
C PRO A 295 12.66 36.51 -17.85
N GLN A 296 12.07 35.42 -17.35
CA GLN A 296 11.39 34.42 -18.17
C GLN A 296 10.09 34.99 -18.74
N GLY A 297 9.31 35.69 -17.92
CA GLY A 297 8.09 36.39 -18.34
C GLY A 297 8.39 37.43 -19.42
N THR A 298 9.38 38.29 -19.19
CA THR A 298 9.81 39.33 -20.14
C THR A 298 10.26 38.73 -21.48
N ALA A 299 11.07 37.66 -21.45
CA ALA A 299 11.55 36.99 -22.66
C ALA A 299 10.41 36.35 -23.48
N LYS A 300 9.33 35.93 -22.82
CA LYS A 300 8.14 35.34 -23.46
C LYS A 300 7.07 36.38 -23.82
N GLY A 301 7.18 37.60 -23.30
CA GLY A 301 6.16 38.64 -23.44
C GLY A 301 4.95 38.46 -22.52
N VAL A 302 5.13 37.81 -21.37
CA VAL A 302 4.08 37.61 -20.34
C VAL A 302 4.28 38.60 -19.20
N THR A 303 3.22 39.31 -18.82
CA THR A 303 3.24 40.25 -17.69
C THR A 303 3.05 39.50 -16.38
N VAL A 304 3.92 39.72 -15.40
CA VAL A 304 3.77 39.15 -14.05
C VAL A 304 3.48 40.29 -13.08
N ALA A 305 2.27 40.30 -12.52
CA ALA A 305 1.79 41.33 -11.60
C ALA A 305 1.66 40.78 -10.18
N ILE A 306 2.06 41.57 -9.20
CA ILE A 306 1.91 41.26 -7.76
C ILE A 306 0.85 42.20 -7.18
N ASP A 307 -0.11 41.61 -6.49
CA ASP A 307 -1.13 42.26 -5.68
C ASP A 307 -0.93 41.80 -4.23
N ASP A 308 0.08 42.37 -3.55
CA ASP A 308 0.37 42.12 -2.14
C ASP A 308 -0.12 43.28 -1.26
N GLY A 309 -0.69 42.91 -0.11
CA GLY A 309 -1.01 43.88 0.94
C GLY A 309 0.26 44.45 1.58
N GLN A 310 0.17 45.64 2.19
CA GLN A 310 1.30 46.26 2.90
C GLN A 310 1.59 45.60 4.25
N ASP A 311 0.63 44.87 4.83
CA ASP A 311 0.76 44.25 6.14
C ASP A 311 1.53 42.92 6.07
N PRO A 312 2.47 42.64 6.99
CA PRO A 312 3.17 41.37 7.05
C PRO A 312 2.21 40.18 7.19
N LEU A 313 2.46 39.12 6.44
CA LEU A 313 1.70 37.87 6.49
C LEU A 313 2.57 36.78 7.13
N PRO A 314 2.60 36.68 8.47
CA PRO A 314 3.51 35.80 9.19
C PRO A 314 3.19 34.33 8.94
N VAL A 315 4.19 33.56 8.53
CA VAL A 315 4.12 32.10 8.38
C VAL A 315 5.34 31.46 9.05
N LEU A 316 5.12 30.31 9.70
CA LEU A 316 6.21 29.49 10.24
C LEU A 316 6.60 28.44 9.18
N GLY A 317 7.76 28.59 8.56
CA GLY A 317 8.16 27.71 7.47
C GLY A 317 9.60 27.84 7.04
N ASP A 318 10.01 26.98 6.11
CA ASP A 318 11.31 27.08 5.46
C ASP A 318 11.17 28.00 4.23
N PRO A 319 11.82 29.18 4.25
CA PRO A 319 11.61 30.21 3.23
C PRO A 319 12.13 29.76 1.87
N THR A 320 13.19 28.94 1.85
CA THR A 320 13.77 28.41 0.60
C THR A 320 12.80 27.44 -0.05
N ARG A 321 12.19 26.57 0.75
CA ARG A 321 11.20 25.59 0.27
C ARG A 321 9.89 26.26 -0.13
N LEU A 322 9.42 27.26 0.60
CA LEU A 322 8.23 28.03 0.23
C LEU A 322 8.47 28.83 -1.05
N GLN A 323 9.66 29.42 -1.23
CA GLN A 323 10.04 30.07 -2.48
C GLN A 323 10.03 29.07 -3.65
N GLN A 324 10.50 27.84 -3.46
CA GLN A 324 10.44 26.77 -4.47
C GLN A 324 9.00 26.43 -4.87
N VAL A 325 8.06 26.37 -3.91
CA VAL A 325 6.62 26.18 -4.19
C VAL A 325 6.12 27.29 -5.10
N ILE A 326 6.30 28.55 -4.70
CA ILE A 326 5.78 29.71 -5.43
C ILE A 326 6.44 29.82 -6.81
N TRP A 327 7.74 29.56 -6.90
CA TRP A 327 8.47 29.52 -8.17
C TRP A 327 7.94 28.44 -9.12
N ASN A 328 7.63 27.24 -8.63
CA ASN A 328 7.03 26.17 -9.44
C ASN A 328 5.67 26.58 -10.01
N LEU A 329 4.84 27.27 -9.21
CA LEU A 329 3.55 27.78 -9.67
C LEU A 329 3.72 28.88 -10.73
N LEU A 330 4.59 29.86 -10.45
CA LEU A 330 4.89 30.98 -11.34
C LEU A 330 5.53 30.55 -12.66
N SER A 331 6.49 29.62 -12.61
CA SER A 331 7.15 29.11 -13.80
C SER A 331 6.16 28.38 -14.70
N ASN A 332 5.24 27.58 -14.12
CA ASN A 332 4.16 26.96 -14.87
C ASN A 332 3.21 28.01 -15.48
N ALA A 333 2.76 28.99 -14.69
CA ALA A 333 1.90 30.07 -15.16
C ALA A 333 2.51 30.80 -16.38
N VAL A 334 3.78 31.21 -16.29
CA VAL A 334 4.50 31.83 -17.42
C VAL A 334 4.68 30.85 -18.58
N LYS A 335 5.03 29.59 -18.31
CA LYS A 335 5.24 28.55 -19.33
C LYS A 335 3.98 28.27 -20.14
N PHE A 336 2.79 28.36 -19.55
CA PHE A 336 1.53 28.01 -20.20
C PHE A 336 0.67 29.22 -20.62
N SER A 337 1.08 30.44 -20.27
CA SER A 337 0.47 31.68 -20.79
C SER A 337 0.92 32.01 -22.23
N PRO A 338 0.05 32.53 -23.11
CA PRO A 338 0.45 33.01 -24.42
C PRO A 338 1.28 34.31 -24.33
N PRO A 339 2.08 34.67 -25.34
CA PRO A 339 2.68 36.01 -25.43
C PRO A 339 1.59 37.09 -25.38
N GLY A 340 1.80 38.13 -24.58
CA GLY A 340 0.82 39.17 -24.27
C GLY A 340 -0.11 38.85 -23.10
N GLY A 341 -0.03 37.64 -22.53
CA GLY A 341 -0.83 37.22 -21.38
C GLY A 341 -0.37 37.82 -20.05
N GLU A 342 -1.14 37.53 -19.00
CA GLU A 342 -0.95 38.03 -17.64
C GLU A 342 -0.96 36.89 -16.61
N VAL A 343 0.03 36.92 -15.71
CA VAL A 343 0.09 36.12 -14.49
C VAL A 343 -0.05 37.05 -13.30
N ARG A 344 -1.08 36.84 -12.47
CA ARG A 344 -1.34 37.62 -11.25
C ARG A 344 -1.04 36.79 -10.01
N VAL A 345 -0.24 37.35 -9.10
CA VAL A 345 0.01 36.79 -7.77
C VAL A 345 -0.65 37.65 -6.72
N ARG A 346 -1.49 37.06 -5.88
CA ARG A 346 -2.12 37.74 -4.76
C ARG A 346 -1.75 37.09 -3.45
N THR A 347 -1.57 37.90 -2.41
CA THR A 347 -1.47 37.42 -1.03
C THR A 347 -2.59 37.99 -0.17
N ALA A 348 -3.18 37.18 0.70
CA ALA A 348 -4.26 37.61 1.59
C ALA A 348 -4.31 36.78 2.87
N LEU A 349 -4.79 37.37 3.97
CA LEU A 349 -5.16 36.64 5.17
C LEU A 349 -6.66 36.33 5.13
N VAL A 350 -7.03 35.04 5.10
CA VAL A 350 -8.43 34.60 5.03
C VAL A 350 -8.64 33.50 6.06
N ASN A 351 -9.59 33.71 6.98
CA ASN A 351 -9.96 32.73 8.01
C ASN A 351 -8.78 32.18 8.85
N GLY A 352 -7.73 32.99 9.08
CA GLY A 352 -6.54 32.57 9.83
C GLY A 352 -5.51 31.78 9.00
N GLU A 353 -5.72 31.63 7.69
CA GLU A 353 -4.74 31.09 6.74
C GLU A 353 -4.17 32.22 5.87
N VAL A 354 -2.87 32.19 5.61
CA VAL A 354 -2.23 33.00 4.57
C VAL A 354 -2.45 32.31 3.23
N LEU A 355 -3.20 32.96 2.35
CA LEU A 355 -3.44 32.52 0.98
C LEU A 355 -2.48 33.21 0.02
N VAL A 356 -1.81 32.41 -0.81
CA VAL A 356 -1.05 32.85 -1.98
C VAL A 356 -1.73 32.29 -3.22
N THR A 357 -2.28 33.16 -4.05
CA THR A 357 -3.01 32.79 -5.26
C THR A 357 -2.19 33.16 -6.49
N VAL A 358 -1.92 32.21 -7.38
CA VAL A 358 -1.27 32.42 -8.67
C VAL A 358 -2.29 32.12 -9.77
N ALA A 359 -2.72 33.14 -10.49
CA ALA A 359 -3.69 33.03 -11.59
C ALA A 359 -3.05 33.41 -12.91
N ASP A 360 -3.31 32.65 -13.96
CA ASP A 360 -2.84 32.89 -15.32
C ASP A 360 -3.99 32.85 -16.32
N ASP A 361 -3.81 33.53 -17.46
CA ASP A 361 -4.71 33.53 -18.61
C ASP A 361 -4.28 32.53 -19.70
N GLY A 362 -3.58 31.47 -19.29
CA GLY A 362 -3.00 30.48 -20.18
C GLY A 362 -3.99 29.50 -20.78
N VAL A 363 -3.44 28.41 -21.30
CA VAL A 363 -4.20 27.36 -22.01
C VAL A 363 -5.22 26.62 -21.13
N GLY A 364 -5.22 26.84 -19.81
CA GLY A 364 -6.09 26.15 -18.86
C GLY A 364 -5.79 24.65 -18.71
N ILE A 365 -6.59 23.98 -17.90
CA ILE A 365 -6.37 22.59 -17.50
C ILE A 365 -7.60 21.76 -17.91
N ALA A 366 -7.37 20.67 -18.63
CA ALA A 366 -8.45 19.79 -19.04
C ALA A 366 -9.16 19.18 -17.80
N PRO A 367 -10.51 19.10 -17.78
CA PRO A 367 -11.24 18.59 -16.62
C PRO A 367 -10.85 17.16 -16.21
N GLY A 368 -10.47 16.32 -17.17
CA GLY A 368 -9.98 14.96 -16.90
C GLY A 368 -8.57 14.93 -16.30
N PHE A 369 -7.76 15.97 -16.49
CA PHE A 369 -6.40 16.07 -15.96
C PHE A 369 -6.33 16.81 -14.62
N LEU A 370 -7.25 17.75 -14.35
CA LEU A 370 -7.26 18.55 -13.13
C LEU A 370 -7.18 17.72 -11.82
N PRO A 371 -7.93 16.60 -11.65
CA PRO A 371 -7.80 15.74 -10.46
C PRO A 371 -6.42 15.09 -10.29
N HIS A 372 -5.63 15.06 -11.36
CA HIS A 372 -4.32 14.42 -11.45
C HIS A 372 -3.17 15.41 -11.62
N VAL A 373 -3.43 16.72 -11.54
CA VAL A 373 -2.45 17.78 -11.82
C VAL A 373 -1.25 17.79 -10.86
N PHE A 374 -1.44 17.31 -9.63
CA PHE A 374 -0.38 17.13 -8.63
C PHE A 374 0.25 15.73 -8.68
N GLY A 375 -0.18 14.89 -9.62
CA GLY A 375 0.40 13.57 -9.83
C GLY A 375 1.85 13.66 -10.30
N ARG A 376 2.69 12.78 -9.76
CA ARG A 376 4.10 12.69 -10.18
C ARG A 376 4.16 12.17 -11.61
N PHE A 377 5.05 12.76 -12.42
CA PHE A 377 5.28 12.31 -13.80
C PHE A 377 4.04 12.43 -14.70
N ARG A 378 3.07 13.27 -14.31
CA ARG A 378 1.84 13.49 -15.07
C ARG A 378 1.96 14.74 -15.94
N GLN A 379 1.53 14.62 -17.20
CA GLN A 379 1.43 15.71 -18.17
C GLN A 379 0.11 15.57 -18.95
N GLN A 380 -0.50 16.70 -19.32
CA GLN A 380 -1.83 16.72 -19.95
C GLN A 380 -1.85 16.13 -21.36
N ASP A 381 -0.78 16.28 -22.15
CA ASP A 381 -0.59 15.60 -23.45
C ASP A 381 0.84 15.79 -23.99
N GLU A 382 1.45 14.74 -24.56
CA GLU A 382 2.77 14.78 -25.25
C GLU A 382 2.72 15.55 -26.58
N SER A 383 1.52 15.72 -27.17
CA SER A 383 1.35 16.26 -28.52
C SER A 383 1.48 17.78 -28.59
N SER A 384 1.06 18.52 -27.55
CA SER A 384 1.18 19.99 -27.43
C SER A 384 2.48 20.44 -26.72
N THR A 385 3.13 19.54 -25.99
CA THR A 385 4.35 19.79 -25.19
C THR A 385 5.65 19.54 -25.93
N ARG A 386 5.63 19.17 -27.23
CA ARG A 386 6.86 19.02 -28.04
C ARG A 386 7.77 20.25 -28.08
N GLY A 387 7.29 21.43 -27.66
CA GLY A 387 8.12 22.64 -27.45
C GLY A 387 8.47 22.98 -25.99
N HIS A 388 7.90 22.29 -25.01
CA HIS A 388 7.84 22.72 -23.60
C HIS A 388 8.10 21.55 -22.63
N GLY A 389 9.34 21.04 -22.61
CA GLY A 389 9.80 19.91 -21.78
C GLY A 389 9.67 20.08 -20.25
N GLY A 390 9.90 19.00 -19.50
CA GLY A 390 9.84 18.90 -18.03
C GLY A 390 9.47 17.49 -17.55
N LEU A 391 9.84 17.10 -16.33
CA LEU A 391 9.54 15.76 -15.77
C LEU A 391 8.13 15.63 -15.16
N GLY A 392 7.31 16.70 -15.15
CA GLY A 392 6.00 16.70 -14.46
C GLY A 392 6.13 16.56 -12.94
N LEU A 393 7.21 17.10 -12.36
CA LEU A 393 7.51 16.98 -10.92
C LEU A 393 7.20 18.24 -10.12
N GLY A 394 7.27 19.42 -10.73
CA GLY A 394 7.19 20.70 -10.01
C GLY A 394 5.94 20.85 -9.14
N LEU A 395 4.76 20.50 -9.66
CA LEU A 395 3.51 20.58 -8.88
C LEU A 395 3.41 19.51 -7.79
N ALA A 396 3.94 18.31 -8.02
CA ALA A 396 3.98 17.26 -7.00
C ALA A 396 4.92 17.64 -5.85
N ILE A 397 6.08 18.23 -6.17
CA ILE A 397 7.03 18.76 -5.18
C ILE A 397 6.38 19.92 -4.42
N ALA A 398 5.74 20.85 -5.13
CA ALA A 398 5.03 21.97 -4.52
C ALA A 398 3.96 21.51 -3.53
N GLN A 399 3.16 20.50 -3.90
CA GLN A 399 2.15 19.91 -3.02
C GLN A 399 2.79 19.26 -1.77
N ALA A 400 3.86 18.50 -1.94
CA ALA A 400 4.53 17.82 -0.84
C ALA A 400 5.20 18.79 0.15
N ILE A 401 5.87 19.84 -0.36
CA ILE A 401 6.43 20.91 0.47
C ILE A 401 5.30 21.61 1.23
N THR A 402 4.20 21.94 0.55
CA THR A 402 3.04 22.60 1.17
C THR A 402 2.46 21.75 2.31
N GLN A 403 2.26 20.45 2.08
CA GLN A 403 1.78 19.51 3.10
C GLN A 403 2.78 19.40 4.26
N ALA A 404 4.08 19.38 3.99
CA ALA A 404 5.12 19.36 5.02
C ALA A 404 5.12 20.64 5.89
N HIS A 405 4.55 21.75 5.39
CA HIS A 405 4.31 22.98 6.15
C HIS A 405 2.94 23.01 6.86
N GLY A 406 2.15 21.93 6.78
CA GLY A 406 0.79 21.90 7.32
C GLY A 406 -0.22 22.72 6.52
N GLY A 407 0.13 23.10 5.29
CA GLY A 407 -0.73 23.84 4.38
C GLY A 407 -1.50 22.96 3.39
N ARG A 408 -2.18 23.63 2.46
CA ARG A 408 -2.95 23.01 1.36
C ARG A 408 -2.66 23.71 0.04
N LEU A 409 -2.48 22.94 -1.03
CA LEU A 409 -2.32 23.45 -2.39
C LEU A 409 -3.48 22.95 -3.25
N THR A 410 -4.22 23.87 -3.87
CA THR A 410 -5.40 23.58 -4.68
C THR A 410 -5.26 24.20 -6.07
N ALA A 411 -5.85 23.56 -7.08
CA ALA A 411 -5.86 24.04 -8.47
C ALA A 411 -7.29 24.16 -8.97
N TYR A 412 -7.54 25.23 -9.73
CA TYR A 412 -8.82 25.55 -10.35
C TYR A 412 -8.59 25.90 -11.83
N SER A 413 -9.50 25.46 -12.70
CA SER A 413 -9.54 25.86 -14.10
C SER A 413 -10.94 25.55 -14.65
N GLU A 414 -11.49 26.44 -15.48
CA GLU A 414 -12.79 26.21 -16.13
C GLU A 414 -12.67 25.34 -17.40
N GLY A 415 -11.47 24.88 -17.72
CA GLY A 415 -11.18 24.09 -18.91
C GLY A 415 -10.17 24.76 -19.83
N GLU A 416 -9.96 24.17 -21.00
CA GLU A 416 -8.99 24.67 -21.96
C GLU A 416 -9.38 26.07 -22.49
N GLY A 417 -8.41 26.99 -22.54
CA GLY A 417 -8.58 28.37 -22.96
C GLY A 417 -9.08 29.34 -21.89
N HIS A 418 -9.32 28.87 -20.66
CA HIS A 418 -9.83 29.69 -19.55
C HIS A 418 -8.77 30.01 -18.48
N GLY A 419 -7.50 29.68 -18.72
CA GLY A 419 -6.45 29.86 -17.73
C GLY A 419 -6.55 28.91 -16.53
N SER A 420 -5.67 29.12 -15.56
CA SER A 420 -5.67 28.35 -14.31
C SER A 420 -5.42 29.24 -13.10
N THR A 421 -5.84 28.75 -11.94
CA THR A 421 -5.57 29.38 -10.65
C THR A 421 -5.09 28.33 -9.68
N PHE A 422 -3.91 28.56 -9.11
CA PHE A 422 -3.35 27.75 -8.03
C PHE A 422 -3.40 28.53 -6.73
N GLU A 423 -3.85 27.89 -5.66
CA GLU A 423 -4.01 28.49 -4.35
C GLU A 423 -3.23 27.70 -3.30
N LEU A 424 -2.23 28.35 -2.72
CA LEU A 424 -1.45 27.88 -1.58
C LEU A 424 -2.02 28.49 -0.30
N ALA A 425 -2.51 27.65 0.61
CA ALA A 425 -2.96 28.04 1.94
C ALA A 425 -1.95 27.56 2.99
N LEU A 426 -1.47 28.47 3.83
CA LEU A 426 -0.55 28.20 4.94
C LEU A 426 -1.16 28.66 6.27
N PRO A 427 -0.92 27.96 7.38
CA PRO A 427 -1.32 28.45 8.70
C PRO A 427 -0.66 29.81 9.01
N CYS A 428 -1.45 30.80 9.40
CA CYS A 428 -0.93 32.08 9.85
C CYS A 428 -0.27 31.93 11.22
N ALA A 429 0.92 32.53 11.39
CA ALA A 429 1.68 32.53 12.63
C ALA A 429 1.61 33.89 13.34
N SER A 430 0.46 34.57 13.27
CA SER A 430 0.26 35.91 13.84
C SER A 430 0.65 36.02 15.31
N ASP A 431 0.39 34.97 16.09
CA ASP A 431 0.66 34.96 17.54
C ASP A 431 2.17 34.86 17.86
N ALA A 432 3.00 34.49 16.88
CA ALA A 432 4.45 34.36 17.03
C ALA A 432 5.22 35.52 16.37
N TRP A 433 4.53 36.46 15.71
CA TRP A 433 5.16 37.57 14.98
C TRP A 433 5.64 38.68 15.94
N PRO A 434 6.93 39.06 15.88
CA PRO A 434 7.56 40.00 16.83
C PRO A 434 7.16 41.46 16.65
#